data_AF-A0A947G000-F1
#
_entry.id   AF-A0A947G000-F1
#
_cell.length_a   1.000
_cell.length_b   1.000
_cell.length_c   1.000
_cell.angle_alpha   90.00
_cell.angle_beta   90.00
_cell.angle_gamma   90.00
#
_symmetry.space_group_name_H-M   'P 1'
#
loop_
_entity.id
_entity.type
_entity.pdbx_description
1 polymer ?
#
loop_
_entity_poly.entity_id
_entity_poly.type
_entity_poly.pdbx_seq_one_letter_code
_entity_poly.pdbx_strand_id
1 'polypeptide(L)'
;WNLSKIRPAGAPLKTFGGRASGPEPLDDLFHYAVGVFSGAAGRRLSSIEVHGLVCKVAEIVVVGGVRRSALISLSNLSDDRMRHAKSGQWWDTHPEFALANNSACYTEKPDMETFMREWLSLVESKSGERGIFSRDASQRQAAKSGRRDPSFAFGTNPCSEIILRPNQFCNLSEVVVRYGDTFADLRRKVKIATILGTLQSTLTNFRYLSKVWQRNTEEEALLGVSLTGIMDHMVLSGGEGLLGTQEAGWIEFFGYEEQTEPAVVTEDEYDPPELLNPLSDEDWYSVYYEYTEGYISEKEFVSSMLGYVLEELKNVAIETNKEWAEKLGVKQSAAITCVKPSGTVSQLVDSASGIHPRYSAYYTRTVRADKKDPLAKYMVKAGFPVEDDVMKPETTYVFSFPMKAPESAVFRDERNAIEQLEHWLTYQRHWCEHKPSVTIYVKENEWMKVGAWVYDHFDEMSGVSFLPHSDHTYRQAPYQEITEEEFLANMEAMPKDVDWSLLSEYENEDRTTSSQTLACSGGVCEVVDL
;
A
#
# COMPACT_ATOMS: atom_id res chain seq x y z
N TRP A 1 10.40 -3.05 39.49
CA TRP A 1 9.11 -2.34 39.28
C TRP A 1 7.97 -3.16 39.89
N ASN A 2 6.76 -2.60 40.07
CA ASN A 2 5.59 -3.33 40.62
C ASN A 2 4.45 -3.37 39.59
N LEU A 3 4.08 -4.57 39.12
CA LEU A 3 3.07 -4.81 38.09
C LEU A 3 1.71 -5.26 38.63
N SER A 4 1.51 -5.32 39.96
CA SER A 4 0.28 -5.84 40.60
C SER A 4 -1.03 -5.11 40.24
N LYS A 5 -0.93 -3.88 39.71
CA LYS A 5 -2.09 -3.09 39.25
C LYS A 5 -2.45 -3.35 37.79
N ILE A 6 -1.64 -4.10 37.05
CA ILE A 6 -1.94 -4.51 35.68
C ILE A 6 -2.93 -5.67 35.74
N ARG A 7 -3.95 -5.61 34.89
CA ARG A 7 -4.99 -6.66 34.82
C ARG A 7 -4.37 -8.00 34.40
N PRO A 8 -4.92 -9.13 34.87
CA PRO A 8 -4.40 -10.45 34.51
C PRO A 8 -4.68 -10.77 33.03
N ALA A 9 -3.93 -11.74 32.51
CA ALA A 9 -4.16 -12.27 31.17
C ALA A 9 -5.59 -12.80 31.03
N GLY A 10 -6.20 -12.61 29.87
CA GLY A 10 -7.56 -13.04 29.58
C GLY A 10 -8.66 -12.10 30.08
N ALA A 11 -8.33 -11.05 30.85
CA ALA A 11 -9.31 -10.07 31.33
C ALA A 11 -9.88 -9.24 30.15
N PRO A 12 -11.20 -9.00 30.08
CA PRO A 12 -11.82 -8.29 28.96
C PRO A 12 -11.38 -6.83 28.86
N LEU A 13 -11.21 -6.33 27.63
CA LEU A 13 -10.91 -4.93 27.33
C LEU A 13 -12.19 -4.14 27.09
N LYS A 14 -12.37 -3.01 27.78
CA LYS A 14 -13.63 -2.23 27.74
C LYS A 14 -13.87 -1.42 26.47
N THR A 15 -12.82 -1.03 25.76
CA THR A 15 -12.91 0.00 24.70
C THR A 15 -12.67 -0.49 23.29
N PHE A 16 -12.11 -1.69 23.11
CA PHE A 16 -11.53 -2.10 21.82
C PHE A 16 -11.88 -3.55 21.43
N GLY A 17 -12.71 -4.25 22.21
CA GLY A 17 -12.89 -5.70 22.07
C GLY A 17 -11.64 -6.48 22.51
N GLY A 18 -11.78 -7.80 22.69
CA GLY A 18 -10.67 -8.70 23.02
C GLY A 18 -10.25 -8.77 24.50
N ARG A 19 -9.11 -9.43 24.74
CA ARG A 19 -8.63 -9.79 26.09
C ARG A 19 -7.22 -9.25 26.34
N ALA A 20 -6.91 -8.96 27.61
CA ALA A 20 -5.60 -8.49 28.01
C ALA A 20 -4.54 -9.58 27.91
N SER A 21 -3.32 -9.22 27.53
CA SER A 21 -2.15 -10.11 27.54
C SER A 21 -1.62 -10.42 28.94
N GLY A 22 -2.03 -9.65 29.95
CA GLY A 22 -1.49 -9.75 31.31
C GLY A 22 -0.23 -8.89 31.50
N PRO A 23 0.40 -8.95 32.69
CA PRO A 23 1.59 -8.15 33.01
C PRO A 23 2.89 -8.67 32.39
N GLU A 24 2.95 -9.96 32.05
CA GLU A 24 4.19 -10.67 31.66
C GLU A 24 4.92 -10.02 30.47
N PRO A 25 4.26 -9.65 29.35
CA PRO A 25 4.98 -9.00 28.25
C PRO A 25 5.61 -7.66 28.64
N LEU A 26 4.98 -6.90 29.55
CA LEU A 26 5.54 -5.65 30.04
C LEU A 26 6.75 -5.90 30.95
N ASP A 27 6.71 -6.96 31.76
CA ASP A 27 7.85 -7.38 32.58
C ASP A 27 9.04 -7.76 31.71
N ASP A 28 8.80 -8.54 30.66
CA ASP A 28 9.82 -8.94 29.67
C ASP A 28 10.46 -7.74 28.98
N LEU A 29 9.66 -6.75 28.55
CA LEU A 29 10.20 -5.51 28.00
C LEU A 29 11.10 -4.80 29.01
N PHE A 30 10.71 -4.71 30.28
CA PHE A 30 11.52 -4.04 31.29
C PHE A 30 12.81 -4.78 31.58
N HIS A 31 12.79 -6.12 31.65
CA HIS A 31 13.99 -6.93 31.79
C HIS A 31 14.93 -6.77 30.58
N TYR A 32 14.39 -6.83 29.36
CA TYR A 32 15.15 -6.58 28.13
C TYR A 32 15.79 -5.19 28.14
N ALA A 33 15.00 -4.16 28.45
CA ALA A 33 15.47 -2.78 28.47
C ALA A 33 16.56 -2.56 29.52
N VAL A 34 16.39 -3.08 30.74
CA VAL A 34 17.44 -3.01 31.77
C VAL A 34 18.70 -3.75 31.33
N GLY A 35 18.57 -4.91 30.68
CA GLY A 35 19.70 -5.65 30.12
C GLY A 35 20.51 -4.81 29.14
N VAL A 36 19.82 -4.19 28.16
CA VAL A 36 20.45 -3.30 27.17
C VAL A 36 21.14 -2.11 27.83
N PHE A 37 20.44 -1.37 28.72
CA PHE A 37 21.03 -0.21 29.38
C PHE A 37 22.19 -0.57 30.31
N SER A 38 22.09 -1.67 31.04
CA SER A 38 23.17 -2.14 31.93
C SER A 38 24.39 -2.62 31.14
N GLY A 39 24.18 -3.34 30.03
CA GLY A 39 25.24 -3.76 29.11
C GLY A 39 25.91 -2.61 28.36
N ALA A 40 25.25 -1.45 28.31
CA ALA A 40 25.78 -0.21 27.74
C ALA A 40 26.31 0.78 28.80
N ALA A 41 26.41 0.38 30.08
CA ALA A 41 26.92 1.25 31.13
C ALA A 41 28.32 1.81 30.76
N GLY A 42 28.46 3.13 30.84
CA GLY A 42 29.71 3.83 30.48
C GLY A 42 29.90 4.13 28.99
N ARG A 43 28.94 3.75 28.12
CA ARG A 43 28.95 4.09 26.69
C ARG A 43 27.57 4.56 26.21
N ARG A 44 27.51 5.04 24.97
CA ARG A 44 26.23 5.27 24.28
C ARG A 44 25.68 3.96 23.73
N LEU A 45 24.37 3.87 23.62
CA LEU A 45 23.72 2.78 22.88
C LEU A 45 24.18 2.80 21.42
N SER A 46 24.42 1.61 20.88
CA SER A 46 24.59 1.39 19.46
C SER A 46 23.24 1.43 18.74
N SER A 47 23.26 1.62 17.43
CA SER A 47 22.08 1.59 16.57
C SER A 47 21.27 0.31 16.70
N ILE A 48 21.94 -0.85 16.72
CA ILE A 48 21.28 -2.16 16.84
C ILE A 48 20.60 -2.35 18.20
N GLU A 49 21.17 -1.81 19.28
CA GLU A 49 20.54 -1.83 20.61
C GLU A 49 19.30 -0.93 20.65
N VAL A 50 19.35 0.24 20.00
CA VAL A 50 18.18 1.12 19.87
C VAL A 50 17.10 0.44 19.02
N HIS A 51 17.49 -0.18 17.90
CA HIS A 51 16.58 -0.94 17.05
C HIS A 51 15.88 -2.06 17.81
N GLY A 52 16.63 -2.85 18.58
CA GLY A 52 16.08 -3.92 19.41
C GLY A 52 15.13 -3.43 20.50
N LEU A 53 15.45 -2.32 21.18
CA LEU A 53 14.53 -1.71 22.14
C LEU A 53 13.19 -1.32 21.50
N VAL A 54 13.20 -0.68 20.33
CA VAL A 54 11.97 -0.27 19.63
C VAL A 54 11.19 -1.48 19.13
N CYS A 55 11.87 -2.49 18.60
CA CYS A 55 11.26 -3.74 18.17
C CYS A 55 10.64 -4.50 19.34
N LYS A 56 11.31 -4.57 20.50
CA LYS A 56 10.77 -5.19 21.72
C LYS A 56 9.51 -4.46 22.23
N VAL A 57 9.46 -3.13 22.12
CA VAL A 57 8.24 -2.37 22.43
C VAL A 57 7.11 -2.75 21.47
N ALA A 58 7.38 -2.85 20.17
CA ALA A 58 6.40 -3.29 19.19
C ALA A 58 5.88 -4.70 19.46
N GLU A 59 6.77 -5.63 19.86
CA GLU A 59 6.43 -7.02 20.15
C GLU A 59 5.39 -7.13 21.25
N ILE A 60 5.61 -6.46 22.37
CA ILE A 60 4.70 -6.57 23.52
C ILE A 60 3.35 -5.91 23.27
N VAL A 61 3.26 -4.98 22.29
CA VAL A 61 1.99 -4.43 21.81
C VAL A 61 1.22 -5.47 20.99
N VAL A 62 1.92 -6.35 20.26
CA VAL A 62 1.33 -7.43 19.45
C VAL A 62 0.76 -8.57 20.31
N VAL A 63 1.43 -8.93 21.41
CA VAL A 63 1.07 -10.10 22.28
C VAL A 63 -0.36 -10.03 22.85
N GLY A 64 -1.00 -8.85 22.85
CA GLY A 64 -2.41 -8.72 23.24
C GLY A 64 -3.41 -9.26 22.22
N GLY A 65 -3.00 -9.64 21.01
CA GLY A 65 -3.89 -10.14 19.95
C GLY A 65 -4.90 -9.11 19.42
N VAL A 66 -4.89 -7.89 19.95
CA VAL A 66 -5.85 -6.81 19.64
C VAL A 66 -5.18 -5.65 18.89
N ARG A 67 -3.84 -5.58 18.90
CA ARG A 67 -3.07 -4.54 18.20
C ARG A 67 -1.96 -5.18 17.39
N ARG A 68 -1.70 -4.63 16.20
CA ARG A 68 -0.50 -4.94 15.42
C ARG A 68 0.46 -3.77 15.46
N SER A 69 1.75 -4.08 15.45
CA SER A 69 2.81 -3.11 15.27
C SER A 69 3.71 -3.63 14.16
N ALA A 70 3.92 -2.82 13.14
CA ALA A 70 5.04 -3.00 12.22
C ALA A 70 5.78 -1.68 12.10
N LEU A 71 7.07 -1.80 11.90
CA LEU A 71 8.01 -0.69 11.92
C LEU A 71 8.75 -0.65 10.59
N ILE A 72 9.23 0.55 10.27
CA ILE A 72 10.33 0.72 9.33
C ILE A 72 11.51 1.29 10.11
N SER A 73 12.69 0.70 9.91
CA SER A 73 13.92 1.13 10.53
C SER A 73 14.81 1.80 9.49
N LEU A 74 14.96 3.11 9.59
CA LEU A 74 15.80 3.90 8.69
C LEU A 74 17.18 4.09 9.33
N SER A 75 18.18 3.38 8.80
CA SER A 75 19.56 3.39 9.32
C SER A 75 20.51 4.12 8.38
N ASN A 76 21.64 4.62 8.89
CA ASN A 76 22.65 5.23 8.03
C ASN A 76 23.23 4.16 7.08
N LEU A 77 23.55 4.58 5.85
CA LEU A 77 24.17 3.73 4.83
C LEU A 77 25.43 3.01 5.35
N SER A 78 26.27 3.71 6.10
CA SER A 78 27.53 3.20 6.67
C SER A 78 27.37 2.32 7.90
N ASP A 79 26.14 2.12 8.39
CA ASP A 79 25.90 1.30 9.58
C ASP A 79 25.88 -0.20 9.25
N ASP A 80 27.06 -0.80 9.37
CA ASP A 80 27.29 -2.24 9.14
C ASP A 80 26.49 -3.13 10.10
N ARG A 81 26.26 -2.68 11.35
CA ARG A 81 25.49 -3.45 12.33
C ARG A 81 24.04 -3.59 11.90
N MET A 82 23.46 -2.50 11.40
CA MET A 82 22.11 -2.51 10.86
C MET A 82 22.01 -3.26 9.54
N ARG A 83 23.07 -3.25 8.69
CA ARG A 83 23.12 -4.05 7.46
C ARG A 83 22.93 -5.54 7.74
N HIS A 84 23.58 -6.04 8.79
CA HIS A 84 23.55 -7.45 9.16
C HIS A 84 22.58 -7.79 10.29
N ALA A 85 21.67 -6.87 10.66
CA ALA A 85 20.72 -7.06 11.75
C ALA A 85 19.88 -8.35 11.60
N LYS A 86 19.51 -8.68 10.36
CA LYS A 86 18.73 -9.87 9.99
C LYS A 86 19.54 -10.88 9.16
N SER A 87 20.84 -10.99 9.43
CA SER A 87 21.69 -12.03 8.83
C SER A 87 21.87 -13.21 9.78
N GLY A 88 22.10 -14.41 9.24
CA GLY A 88 22.25 -15.63 10.05
C GLY A 88 20.96 -16.07 10.74
N GLN A 89 21.07 -16.71 11.92
CA GLN A 89 19.93 -17.25 12.69
C GLN A 89 19.26 -16.17 13.56
N TRP A 90 19.01 -14.99 12.99
CA TRP A 90 18.49 -13.84 13.74
C TRP A 90 17.09 -14.10 14.32
N TRP A 91 16.29 -14.99 13.72
CA TRP A 91 14.97 -15.37 14.25
C TRP A 91 15.05 -16.08 15.60
N ASP A 92 16.19 -16.71 15.92
CA ASP A 92 16.42 -17.36 17.21
C ASP A 92 17.06 -16.40 18.21
N THR A 93 18.00 -15.56 17.77
CA THR A 93 18.77 -14.67 18.65
C THR A 93 18.12 -13.31 18.91
N HIS A 94 17.38 -12.80 17.92
CA HIS A 94 16.71 -11.51 17.91
C HIS A 94 15.33 -11.61 17.23
N PRO A 95 14.43 -12.49 17.71
CA PRO A 95 13.09 -12.66 17.12
C PRO A 95 12.32 -11.34 17.03
N GLU A 96 12.55 -10.40 17.93
CA GLU A 96 11.91 -9.09 17.95
C GLU A 96 12.17 -8.28 16.66
N PHE A 97 13.30 -8.50 15.98
CA PHE A 97 13.64 -7.77 14.74
C PHE A 97 12.67 -8.08 13.59
N ALA A 98 11.89 -9.16 13.67
CA ALA A 98 10.86 -9.49 12.68
C ALA A 98 9.82 -8.37 12.49
N LEU A 99 9.66 -7.50 13.48
CA LEU A 99 8.64 -6.44 13.49
C LEU A 99 9.03 -5.19 12.70
N ALA A 100 10.25 -5.12 12.18
CA ALA A 100 10.73 -3.98 11.42
C ALA A 100 11.30 -4.42 10.08
N ASN A 101 10.89 -3.77 8.99
CA ASN A 101 11.66 -3.84 7.75
C ASN A 101 12.79 -2.81 7.84
N ASN A 102 14.03 -3.23 7.54
CA ASN A 102 15.19 -2.35 7.60
C ASN A 102 15.49 -1.72 6.25
N SER A 103 15.75 -0.42 6.22
CA SER A 103 16.19 0.31 5.03
C SER A 103 17.41 1.17 5.32
N ALA A 104 18.29 1.27 4.32
CA ALA A 104 19.35 2.27 4.30
C ALA A 104 18.75 3.63 3.94
N CYS A 105 19.06 4.64 4.75
CA CYS A 105 18.66 6.02 4.55
C CYS A 105 19.80 6.78 3.87
N TYR A 106 19.55 7.25 2.65
CA TYR A 106 20.48 8.03 1.85
C TYR A 106 20.16 9.53 2.00
N THR A 107 21.19 10.34 2.15
CA THR A 107 21.08 11.82 2.23
C THR A 107 21.59 12.51 0.97
N GLU A 108 22.13 11.74 0.03
CA GLU A 108 22.58 12.15 -1.30
C GLU A 108 22.65 10.90 -2.18
N LYS A 109 22.78 11.07 -3.50
CA LYS A 109 23.06 9.96 -4.41
C LYS A 109 24.44 9.38 -4.08
N PRO A 110 24.55 8.09 -3.72
CA PRO A 110 25.84 7.47 -3.41
C PRO A 110 26.72 7.41 -4.67
N ASP A 111 28.03 7.34 -4.48
CA ASP A 111 28.93 6.95 -5.56
C ASP A 111 28.64 5.50 -6.04
N MET A 112 29.08 5.19 -7.25
CA MET A 112 28.80 3.90 -7.89
C MET A 112 29.32 2.70 -7.07
N GLU A 113 30.50 2.80 -6.45
CA GLU A 113 31.08 1.69 -5.67
C GLU A 113 30.24 1.40 -4.42
N THR A 114 29.85 2.46 -3.72
CA THR A 114 29.00 2.40 -2.54
C THR A 114 27.61 1.86 -2.88
N PHE A 115 27.03 2.30 -4.00
CA PHE A 115 25.75 1.77 -4.49
C PHE A 115 25.85 0.27 -4.79
N MET A 116 26.84 -0.15 -5.58
CA MET A 116 27.00 -1.55 -6.00
C MET A 116 27.17 -2.50 -4.80
N ARG A 117 27.87 -2.05 -3.74
CA ARG A 117 28.02 -2.83 -2.50
C ARG A 117 26.71 -3.06 -1.78
N GLU A 118 25.86 -2.03 -1.63
CA GLU A 118 24.54 -2.22 -1.03
C GLU A 118 23.60 -3.02 -1.93
N TRP A 119 23.67 -2.79 -3.25
CA TRP A 119 22.86 -3.53 -4.21
C TRP A 119 23.16 -5.03 -4.17
N LEU A 120 24.45 -5.40 -4.16
CA LEU A 120 24.85 -6.78 -3.99
C LEU A 120 24.36 -7.37 -2.66
N SER A 121 24.49 -6.62 -1.56
CA SER A 121 23.98 -7.06 -0.25
C SER A 121 22.47 -7.32 -0.25
N LEU A 122 21.69 -6.51 -0.97
CA LEU A 122 20.24 -6.69 -1.14
C LEU A 122 19.93 -7.94 -1.98
N VAL A 123 20.68 -8.18 -3.05
CA VAL A 123 20.54 -9.38 -3.90
C VAL A 123 20.86 -10.66 -3.11
N GLU A 124 21.91 -10.63 -2.30
CA GLU A 124 22.37 -11.76 -1.49
C GLU A 124 21.43 -12.07 -0.31
N SER A 125 20.73 -11.07 0.24
CA SER A 125 19.85 -11.27 1.38
C SER A 125 18.63 -12.14 1.06
N LYS A 126 18.18 -12.12 -0.20
CA LYS A 126 16.95 -12.78 -0.69
C LYS A 126 15.67 -12.42 0.08
N SER A 127 15.74 -11.43 0.97
CA SER A 127 14.64 -10.99 1.85
C SER A 127 14.10 -9.62 1.46
N GLY A 128 14.74 -8.95 0.49
CA GLY A 128 14.43 -7.56 0.13
C GLY A 128 14.92 -6.53 1.14
N GLU A 129 15.74 -6.96 2.11
CA GLU A 129 16.37 -6.09 3.08
C GLU A 129 17.91 -6.04 2.88
N ARG A 130 18.57 -4.90 3.10
CA ARG A 130 17.97 -3.60 3.49
C ARG A 130 17.37 -2.86 2.29
N GLY A 131 16.15 -2.34 2.46
CA GLY A 131 15.50 -1.50 1.45
C GLY A 131 16.19 -0.15 1.24
N ILE A 132 15.72 0.61 0.25
CA ILE A 132 16.28 1.92 -0.11
C ILE A 132 15.30 3.03 0.30
N PHE A 133 15.79 4.01 1.06
CA PHE A 133 15.05 5.24 1.33
C PHE A 133 15.95 6.46 1.09
N SER A 134 15.69 7.22 0.02
CA SER A 134 16.36 8.49 -0.20
C SER A 134 15.60 9.64 0.50
N ARG A 135 16.23 10.19 1.54
CA ARG A 135 15.74 11.40 2.22
C ARG A 135 15.84 12.61 1.29
N ASP A 136 16.92 12.72 0.51
CA ASP A 136 17.08 13.77 -0.48
C ASP A 136 15.95 13.75 -1.51
N ALA A 137 15.60 12.56 -2.04
CA ALA A 137 14.47 12.38 -2.94
C ALA A 137 13.13 12.81 -2.30
N SER A 138 12.95 12.52 -1.00
CA SER A 138 11.76 12.93 -0.25
C SER A 138 11.70 14.45 -0.05
N GLN A 139 12.85 15.11 0.20
CA GLN A 139 12.94 16.56 0.32
C GLN A 139 12.69 17.25 -1.03
N ARG A 140 13.27 16.75 -2.13
CA ARG A 140 12.98 17.23 -3.49
C ARG A 140 11.51 17.10 -3.84
N GLN A 141 10.91 15.95 -3.53
CA GLN A 141 9.49 15.73 -3.80
C GLN A 141 8.61 16.68 -2.97
N ALA A 142 8.91 16.86 -1.68
CA ALA A 142 8.21 17.81 -0.82
C ALA A 142 8.32 19.26 -1.33
N ALA A 143 9.43 19.63 -1.95
CA ALA A 143 9.64 20.96 -2.51
C ALA A 143 8.76 21.27 -3.73
N LYS A 144 8.39 20.26 -4.53
CA LYS A 144 7.70 20.45 -5.83
C LYS A 144 6.37 21.20 -5.72
N SER A 145 5.60 20.98 -4.66
CA SER A 145 4.30 21.62 -4.50
C SER A 145 4.39 23.08 -4.03
N GLY A 146 5.54 23.52 -3.52
CA GLY A 146 5.72 24.82 -2.88
C GLY A 146 4.94 25.00 -1.57
N ARG A 147 4.14 24.01 -1.14
CA ARG A 147 3.31 24.06 0.08
C ARG A 147 3.99 23.47 1.31
N ARG A 148 5.20 22.93 1.16
CA ARG A 148 5.92 22.21 2.20
C ARG A 148 7.35 22.69 2.33
N ASP A 149 7.86 22.79 3.55
CA ASP A 149 9.25 23.14 3.83
C ASP A 149 10.15 21.92 3.59
N PRO A 150 11.05 21.95 2.59
CA PRO A 150 11.90 20.82 2.26
C PRO A 150 13.10 20.66 3.21
N SER A 151 13.34 21.59 4.13
CA SER A 151 14.48 21.54 5.05
C SER A 151 14.32 20.52 6.18
N PHE A 152 13.11 20.00 6.40
CA PHE A 152 12.87 18.97 7.38
C PHE A 152 13.60 17.67 7.04
N ALA A 153 14.14 17.02 8.07
CA ALA A 153 14.71 15.68 7.97
C ALA A 153 13.59 14.64 7.87
N PHE A 154 12.96 14.57 6.69
CA PHE A 154 11.84 13.67 6.47
C PHE A 154 12.23 12.21 6.70
N GLY A 155 11.29 11.48 7.28
CA GLY A 155 11.23 10.03 7.26
C GLY A 155 9.97 9.61 6.49
N THR A 156 9.47 8.43 6.82
CA THR A 156 8.27 7.89 6.20
C THR A 156 7.53 6.96 7.15
N ASN A 157 6.28 6.64 6.82
CA ASN A 157 5.53 5.60 7.52
C ASN A 157 6.00 4.20 7.08
N PRO A 158 5.59 3.11 7.76
CA PRO A 158 6.12 1.76 7.47
C PRO A 158 5.96 1.27 6.02
N CYS A 159 4.90 1.67 5.30
CA CYS A 159 4.72 1.27 3.90
C CYS A 159 5.42 2.22 2.91
N SER A 160 6.02 3.31 3.39
CA SER A 160 6.84 4.22 2.61
C SER A 160 6.10 5.11 1.58
N GLU A 161 4.77 5.22 1.65
CA GLU A 161 3.94 6.05 0.76
C GLU A 161 3.77 7.50 1.21
N ILE A 162 3.92 7.80 2.51
CA ILE A 162 3.77 9.16 3.06
C ILE A 162 5.10 9.70 3.58
N ILE A 163 5.55 10.80 2.99
CA ILE A 163 6.69 11.57 3.47
C ILE A 163 6.29 12.28 4.78
N LEU A 164 6.93 11.96 5.90
CA LEU A 164 6.54 12.45 7.23
C LEU A 164 7.65 13.24 7.92
N ARG A 165 7.26 14.33 8.59
CA ARG A 165 8.12 14.96 9.61
C ARG A 165 8.24 14.03 10.82
N PRO A 166 9.28 14.19 11.65
CA PRO A 166 9.29 13.57 12.97
C PRO A 166 8.01 13.90 13.74
N ASN A 167 7.42 12.90 14.39
CA ASN A 167 6.20 13.06 15.20
C ASN A 167 4.99 13.58 14.40
N GLN A 168 4.65 12.91 13.30
CA GLN A 168 3.50 13.22 12.47
C GLN A 168 2.78 11.94 12.01
N PHE A 169 1.50 12.03 11.70
CA PHE A 169 0.69 10.90 11.21
C PHE A 169 0.44 10.96 9.71
N CYS A 170 0.29 9.79 9.10
CA CYS A 170 -0.40 9.69 7.81
C CYS A 170 -1.92 9.90 8.02
N ASN A 171 -2.59 10.40 6.98
CA ASN A 171 -4.03 10.62 6.94
C ASN A 171 -4.56 10.15 5.58
N LEU A 172 -5.00 8.90 5.52
CA LEU A 172 -5.28 8.22 4.26
C LEU A 172 -6.79 8.14 3.96
N SER A 173 -7.13 8.33 2.70
CA SER A 173 -8.43 8.04 2.09
C SER A 173 -8.19 7.31 0.78
N GLU A 174 -9.05 6.37 0.41
CA GLU A 174 -8.80 5.47 -0.73
C GLU A 174 -9.91 5.54 -1.77
N VAL A 175 -9.54 5.76 -3.03
CA VAL A 175 -10.43 5.66 -4.19
C VAL A 175 -10.40 4.22 -4.69
N VAL A 176 -11.58 3.60 -4.76
CA VAL A 176 -11.75 2.29 -5.38
C VAL A 176 -11.99 2.48 -6.87
N VAL A 177 -10.94 2.20 -7.65
CA VAL A 177 -10.97 2.17 -9.10
C VAL A 177 -11.57 0.85 -9.55
N ARG A 178 -12.56 0.90 -10.44
CA ARG A 178 -13.16 -0.24 -11.11
C ARG A 178 -12.70 -0.29 -12.56
N TYR A 179 -12.68 -1.48 -13.13
CA TYR A 179 -12.12 -1.73 -14.45
C TYR A 179 -12.71 -0.83 -15.57
N GLY A 180 -14.00 -0.50 -15.45
CA GLY A 180 -14.75 0.35 -16.40
C GLY A 180 -15.15 1.72 -15.85
N ASP A 181 -14.45 2.26 -14.85
CA ASP A 181 -14.71 3.64 -14.44
C ASP A 181 -14.39 4.61 -15.59
N THR A 182 -15.28 5.56 -15.85
CA THR A 182 -15.00 6.67 -16.76
C THR A 182 -14.12 7.73 -16.10
N PHE A 183 -13.58 8.66 -16.87
CA PHE A 183 -12.86 9.81 -16.34
C PHE A 183 -13.73 10.62 -15.37
N ALA A 184 -15.01 10.81 -15.69
CA ALA A 184 -15.98 11.49 -14.82
C ALA A 184 -16.17 10.75 -13.48
N ASP A 185 -16.25 9.41 -13.49
CA ASP A 185 -16.32 8.61 -12.27
C ASP A 185 -15.08 8.77 -11.41
N LEU A 186 -13.90 8.71 -12.01
CA LEU A 186 -12.62 8.88 -11.31
C LEU A 186 -12.54 10.27 -10.67
N ARG A 187 -12.86 11.34 -11.41
CA ARG A 187 -12.90 12.72 -10.87
C ARG A 187 -13.85 12.83 -9.68
N ARG A 188 -15.05 12.27 -9.79
CA ARG A 188 -16.05 12.27 -8.71
C ARG A 188 -15.55 11.52 -7.48
N LYS A 189 -14.97 10.33 -7.66
CA LYS A 189 -14.44 9.53 -6.54
C LYS A 189 -13.24 10.20 -5.87
N VAL A 190 -12.31 10.76 -6.64
CA VAL A 190 -11.17 11.55 -6.11
C VAL A 190 -11.64 12.75 -5.32
N LYS A 191 -12.65 13.48 -5.83
CA LYS A 191 -13.27 14.59 -5.08
C LYS A 191 -13.82 14.11 -3.73
N ILE A 192 -14.60 13.03 -3.70
CA ILE A 192 -15.18 12.50 -2.45
C ILE A 192 -14.10 12.03 -1.47
N ALA A 193 -13.08 11.30 -1.95
CA ALA A 193 -11.98 10.84 -1.11
C ALA A 193 -11.20 12.01 -0.51
N THR A 194 -10.92 13.05 -1.31
CA THR A 194 -10.27 14.28 -0.85
C THR A 194 -11.10 15.00 0.22
N ILE A 195 -12.42 15.08 0.07
CA ILE A 195 -13.31 15.68 1.08
C ILE A 195 -13.20 14.92 2.40
N LEU A 196 -13.27 13.59 2.35
CA LEU A 196 -13.12 12.73 3.52
C LEU A 196 -11.76 12.94 4.19
N GLY A 197 -10.67 12.92 3.42
CA GLY A 197 -9.31 13.17 3.94
C GLY A 197 -9.16 14.56 4.56
N THR A 198 -9.80 15.57 3.99
CA THR A 198 -9.78 16.95 4.53
C THR A 198 -10.57 17.03 5.84
N LEU A 199 -11.70 16.33 5.95
CA LEU A 199 -12.43 16.22 7.21
C LEU A 199 -11.60 15.47 8.27
N GLN A 200 -10.95 14.37 7.90
CA GLN A 200 -10.09 13.59 8.79
C GLN A 200 -8.89 14.41 9.33
N SER A 201 -8.37 15.36 8.55
CA SER A 201 -7.24 16.21 9.00
C SER A 201 -7.61 17.13 10.18
N THR A 202 -8.90 17.34 10.43
CA THR A 202 -9.41 18.08 11.61
C THR A 202 -9.36 17.26 12.90
N LEU A 203 -9.16 15.94 12.83
CA LEU A 203 -9.26 15.01 13.96
C LEU A 203 -7.95 14.92 14.75
N THR A 204 -7.54 16.02 15.39
CA THR A 204 -6.20 16.17 16.00
C THR A 204 -6.17 16.00 17.53
N ASN A 205 -7.22 15.46 18.12
CA ASN A 205 -7.30 15.21 19.57
C ASN A 205 -6.48 13.98 19.99
N PHE A 206 -5.16 14.12 20.02
CA PHE A 206 -4.24 13.05 20.37
C PHE A 206 -3.97 13.02 21.88
N ARG A 207 -4.75 12.20 22.60
CA ARG A 207 -4.52 11.96 24.03
C ARG A 207 -3.22 11.16 24.23
N TYR A 208 -2.51 11.45 25.32
CA TYR A 208 -1.26 10.77 25.74
C TYR A 208 -0.02 10.99 24.86
N LEU A 209 -0.14 11.74 23.76
CA LEU A 209 1.01 12.15 22.95
C LEU A 209 1.42 13.59 23.26
N SER A 210 2.70 13.90 23.04
CA SER A 210 3.20 15.26 23.21
C SER A 210 2.57 16.21 22.19
N LYS A 211 2.44 17.49 22.55
CA LYS A 211 1.78 18.51 21.71
C LYS A 211 2.44 18.74 20.35
N VAL A 212 3.68 18.29 20.13
CA VAL A 212 4.33 18.36 18.81
C VAL A 212 3.59 17.51 17.77
N TRP A 213 3.02 16.36 18.14
CA TRP A 213 2.24 15.54 17.22
C TRP A 213 1.00 16.26 16.71
N GLN A 214 0.28 16.91 17.63
CA GLN A 214 -0.88 17.72 17.30
C GLN A 214 -0.48 18.90 16.42
N ARG A 215 0.51 19.71 16.83
CA ARG A 215 0.97 20.87 16.07
C ARG A 215 1.45 20.51 14.66
N ASN A 216 2.31 19.50 14.51
CA ASN A 216 2.82 19.08 13.19
C ASN A 216 1.69 18.61 12.27
N THR A 217 0.68 17.93 12.82
CA THR A 217 -0.47 17.44 12.04
C THR A 217 -1.40 18.59 11.64
N GLU A 218 -1.67 19.55 12.54
CA GLU A 218 -2.47 20.75 12.25
C GLU A 218 -1.76 21.72 11.28
N GLU A 219 -0.42 21.81 11.38
CA GLU A 219 0.37 22.72 10.55
C GLU A 219 0.44 22.32 9.08
N GLU A 220 0.53 21.02 8.79
CA GLU A 220 0.57 20.51 7.42
C GLU A 220 -0.77 19.96 6.93
N ALA A 221 -1.71 19.67 7.84
CA ALA A 221 -3.03 19.10 7.56
C ALA A 221 -2.97 18.00 6.48
N LEU A 222 -1.95 17.12 6.53
CA LEU A 222 -1.61 16.21 5.43
C LEU A 222 -2.79 15.34 5.00
N LEU A 223 -2.82 15.01 3.72
CA LEU A 223 -3.70 14.02 3.12
C LEU A 223 -2.85 13.00 2.37
N GLY A 224 -3.37 11.78 2.25
CA GLY A 224 -2.87 10.74 1.36
C GLY A 224 -4.06 10.10 0.67
N VAL A 225 -4.56 10.78 -0.36
CA VAL A 225 -5.56 10.26 -1.29
C VAL A 225 -4.87 9.22 -2.15
N SER A 226 -5.17 7.95 -1.87
CA SER A 226 -4.65 6.77 -2.55
C SER A 226 -5.64 6.26 -3.59
N LEU A 227 -5.14 5.53 -4.59
CA LEU A 227 -5.93 4.80 -5.56
C LEU A 227 -5.63 3.30 -5.39
N THR A 228 -6.68 2.47 -5.35
CA THR A 228 -6.58 1.00 -5.38
C THR A 228 -7.40 0.47 -6.55
N GLY A 229 -7.00 -0.65 -7.14
CA GLY A 229 -7.58 -1.16 -8.39
C GLY A 229 -6.96 -0.54 -9.65
N ILE A 230 -5.80 0.11 -9.54
CA ILE A 230 -5.10 0.71 -10.69
C ILE A 230 -4.86 -0.33 -11.78
N MET A 231 -4.31 -1.48 -11.40
CA MET A 231 -3.95 -2.55 -12.33
C MET A 231 -5.14 -3.34 -12.86
N ASP A 232 -6.36 -3.06 -12.39
CA ASP A 232 -7.59 -3.61 -12.96
C ASP A 232 -8.15 -2.74 -14.09
N HIS A 233 -7.75 -1.47 -14.16
CA HIS A 233 -8.37 -0.46 -15.00
C HIS A 233 -7.65 -0.28 -16.34
N MET A 234 -8.43 -0.21 -17.42
CA MET A 234 -7.94 -0.17 -18.80
C MET A 234 -6.93 0.96 -19.10
N VAL A 235 -7.19 2.19 -18.61
CA VAL A 235 -6.27 3.35 -18.71
C VAL A 235 -5.21 3.34 -17.61
N LEU A 236 -5.63 3.35 -16.34
CA LEU A 236 -4.75 3.62 -15.19
C LEU A 236 -3.63 2.58 -15.02
N SER A 237 -3.81 1.35 -15.50
CA SER A 237 -2.77 0.32 -15.51
C SER A 237 -1.61 0.63 -16.47
N GLY A 238 -1.74 1.63 -17.35
CA GLY A 238 -0.79 1.93 -18.41
C GLY A 238 -1.30 1.57 -19.80
N GLY A 239 -2.62 1.55 -20.02
CA GLY A 239 -3.25 1.55 -21.34
C GLY A 239 -3.06 0.30 -22.20
N GLU A 240 -2.35 -0.73 -21.73
CA GLU A 240 -2.07 -1.95 -22.53
C GLU A 240 -3.35 -2.68 -22.97
N GLY A 241 -4.39 -2.66 -22.14
CA GLY A 241 -5.72 -3.19 -22.49
C GLY A 241 -6.47 -2.40 -23.56
N LEU A 242 -6.07 -1.16 -23.86
CA LEU A 242 -6.64 -0.29 -24.89
C LEU A 242 -5.87 -0.31 -26.22
N LEU A 243 -4.72 -0.99 -26.28
CA LEU A 243 -3.87 -1.07 -27.48
C LEU A 243 -4.61 -1.71 -28.68
N GLY A 244 -5.69 -2.46 -28.43
CA GLY A 244 -6.54 -3.05 -29.47
C GLY A 244 -7.64 -2.14 -30.03
N THR A 245 -7.92 -0.97 -29.42
CA THR A 245 -9.17 -0.20 -29.64
C THR A 245 -8.94 1.29 -29.91
N GLN A 246 -7.86 1.67 -30.61
CA GLN A 246 -7.45 3.07 -30.79
C GLN A 246 -8.60 4.02 -31.17
N GLU A 247 -8.52 5.24 -30.60
CA GLU A 247 -9.51 6.32 -30.54
C GLU A 247 -10.81 5.99 -29.77
N ALA A 248 -11.52 4.92 -30.14
CA ALA A 248 -12.83 4.61 -29.57
C ALA A 248 -12.81 4.36 -28.05
N GLY A 249 -11.81 3.63 -27.55
CA GLY A 249 -11.70 3.35 -26.11
C GLY A 249 -11.30 4.57 -25.26
N TRP A 250 -10.50 5.48 -25.82
CA TRP A 250 -10.17 6.74 -25.13
C TRP A 250 -11.35 7.71 -25.15
N ILE A 251 -12.09 7.79 -26.25
CA ILE A 251 -13.35 8.53 -26.35
C ILE A 251 -14.36 8.00 -25.34
N GLU A 252 -14.54 6.67 -25.26
CA GLU A 252 -15.45 6.05 -24.30
C GLU A 252 -15.05 6.36 -22.84
N PHE A 253 -13.76 6.36 -22.53
CA PHE A 253 -13.26 6.70 -21.20
C PHE A 253 -13.52 8.16 -20.81
N PHE A 254 -13.24 9.12 -21.70
CA PHE A 254 -13.47 10.55 -21.42
C PHE A 254 -14.95 10.93 -21.50
N GLY A 255 -15.75 10.23 -22.31
CA GLY A 255 -17.16 10.51 -22.55
C GLY A 255 -17.42 11.79 -23.35
N TYR A 256 -18.70 12.10 -23.60
CA TYR A 256 -19.18 13.35 -24.18
C TYR A 256 -19.97 14.16 -23.12
N GLU A 257 -20.02 15.50 -23.19
CA GLU A 257 -20.94 16.26 -22.33
C GLU A 257 -22.40 15.90 -22.64
N GLU A 258 -23.21 15.68 -21.60
CA GLU A 258 -24.66 15.73 -21.75
C GLU A 258 -25.06 17.18 -22.03
N GLN A 259 -25.55 17.47 -23.24
CA GLN A 259 -26.24 18.73 -23.52
C GLN A 259 -27.45 18.85 -22.56
N THR A 260 -27.37 19.76 -21.60
CA THR A 260 -28.38 19.92 -20.55
C THR A 260 -29.63 20.70 -21.00
N GLU A 261 -29.69 21.14 -22.27
CA GLU A 261 -30.89 21.71 -22.88
C GLU A 261 -31.13 21.13 -24.28
N PRO A 262 -32.38 20.85 -24.69
CA PRO A 262 -32.64 20.42 -26.05
C PRO A 262 -32.31 21.57 -27.01
N ALA A 263 -31.25 21.39 -27.81
CA ALA A 263 -30.92 22.30 -28.89
C ALA A 263 -32.16 22.51 -29.78
N VAL A 264 -32.55 23.77 -29.99
CA VAL A 264 -33.55 24.12 -31.00
C VAL A 264 -32.88 23.86 -32.35
N VAL A 265 -33.15 22.69 -32.93
CA VAL A 265 -32.61 22.30 -34.23
C VAL A 265 -33.25 23.15 -35.32
N THR A 266 -32.53 24.17 -35.80
CA THR A 266 -32.71 24.70 -37.16
C THR A 266 -31.85 23.88 -38.11
N GLU A 267 -32.38 23.49 -39.27
CA GLU A 267 -31.85 22.47 -40.21
C GLU A 267 -30.40 22.69 -40.74
N ASP A 268 -29.70 23.76 -40.36
CA ASP A 268 -28.40 24.13 -40.94
C ASP A 268 -27.20 24.18 -39.95
N GLU A 269 -27.37 23.86 -38.66
CA GLU A 269 -26.25 23.80 -37.70
C GLU A 269 -26.39 22.57 -36.78
N TYR A 270 -25.75 21.45 -37.15
CA TYR A 270 -25.47 20.35 -36.23
C TYR A 270 -24.19 20.70 -35.48
N ASP A 271 -24.33 21.15 -34.23
CA ASP A 271 -23.21 21.36 -33.32
C ASP A 271 -23.02 20.08 -32.49
N PRO A 272 -21.95 19.30 -32.72
CA PRO A 272 -21.71 18.07 -31.95
C PRO A 272 -21.52 18.43 -30.47
N PRO A 273 -21.97 17.58 -29.52
CA PRO A 273 -21.77 17.82 -28.09
C PRO A 273 -20.28 17.97 -27.78
N GLU A 274 -19.91 19.02 -27.05
CA GLU A 274 -18.55 19.21 -26.52
C GLU A 274 -18.17 17.98 -25.70
N LEU A 275 -16.95 17.48 -25.87
CA LEU A 275 -16.43 16.39 -25.02
C LEU A 275 -16.37 16.90 -23.57
N LEU A 276 -16.47 16.01 -22.58
CA LEU A 276 -16.31 16.31 -21.13
C LEU A 276 -14.85 16.66 -20.80
N ASN A 277 -14.30 17.58 -21.59
CA ASN A 277 -12.90 17.79 -21.82
C ASN A 277 -12.56 19.20 -21.38
N PRO A 278 -12.01 19.39 -20.17
CA PRO A 278 -11.51 20.70 -19.73
C PRO A 278 -10.16 21.05 -20.39
N LEU A 279 -9.86 20.49 -21.56
CA LEU A 279 -8.65 20.82 -22.29
C LEU A 279 -8.80 22.20 -22.92
N SER A 280 -7.85 23.08 -22.66
CA SER A 280 -7.42 23.96 -23.76
C SER A 280 -7.01 23.05 -24.91
N ASP A 281 -7.61 23.24 -26.08
CA ASP A 281 -7.55 22.42 -27.30
C ASP A 281 -6.15 21.99 -27.83
N GLU A 282 -5.04 22.30 -27.15
CA GLU A 282 -3.67 22.08 -27.65
C GLU A 282 -3.02 20.76 -27.20
N ASP A 283 -3.20 20.29 -25.95
CA ASP A 283 -2.34 19.21 -25.41
C ASP A 283 -2.73 17.78 -25.87
N TRP A 284 -4.02 17.40 -25.82
CA TRP A 284 -4.45 16.10 -26.36
C TRP A 284 -4.26 16.05 -27.88
N TYR A 285 -4.68 17.11 -28.58
CA TYR A 285 -4.60 17.13 -30.04
C TYR A 285 -3.14 17.07 -30.49
N SER A 286 -2.22 17.71 -29.78
CA SER A 286 -0.79 17.59 -30.07
C SER A 286 -0.30 16.16 -29.85
N VAL A 287 -0.58 15.53 -28.71
CA VAL A 287 -0.08 14.18 -28.40
C VAL A 287 -0.70 13.12 -29.33
N TYR A 288 -1.99 13.22 -29.61
CA TYR A 288 -2.67 12.34 -30.57
C TYR A 288 -2.19 12.60 -32.00
N TYR A 289 -2.05 13.85 -32.42
CA TYR A 289 -1.51 14.21 -33.73
C TYR A 289 -0.09 13.64 -33.91
N GLU A 290 0.78 13.84 -32.91
CA GLU A 290 2.13 13.28 -32.91
C GLU A 290 2.13 11.76 -33.10
N TYR A 291 1.19 11.07 -32.45
CA TYR A 291 1.03 9.64 -32.61
C TYR A 291 0.52 9.25 -34.01
N THR A 292 -0.55 9.89 -34.49
CA THR A 292 -1.14 9.58 -35.81
C THR A 292 -0.21 9.88 -36.99
N GLU A 293 0.65 10.88 -36.86
CA GLU A 293 1.68 11.23 -37.84
C GLU A 293 2.96 10.37 -37.68
N GLY A 294 3.00 9.50 -36.67
CA GLY A 294 4.12 8.58 -36.42
C GLY A 294 5.36 9.23 -35.82
N TYR A 295 5.23 10.42 -35.21
CA TYR A 295 6.32 11.09 -34.51
C TYR A 295 6.65 10.44 -33.17
N ILE A 296 5.67 9.82 -32.51
CA ILE A 296 5.84 9.07 -31.27
C ILE A 296 5.31 7.64 -31.43
N SER A 297 5.91 6.72 -30.68
CA SER A 297 5.46 5.34 -30.60
C SER A 297 4.16 5.21 -29.81
N GLU A 298 3.44 4.10 -30.00
CA GLU A 298 2.23 3.78 -29.24
C GLU A 298 2.49 3.75 -27.72
N LYS A 299 3.64 3.23 -27.31
CA LYS A 299 4.06 3.21 -25.90
C LYS A 299 4.24 4.63 -25.34
N GLU A 300 4.83 5.52 -26.11
CA GLU A 300 5.00 6.93 -25.73
C GLU A 300 3.66 7.64 -25.64
N PHE A 301 2.77 7.43 -26.61
CA PHE A 301 1.40 7.96 -26.59
C PHE A 301 0.64 7.53 -25.33
N VAL A 302 0.61 6.23 -25.02
CA VAL A 302 -0.08 5.70 -23.85
C VAL A 302 0.50 6.22 -22.54
N SER A 303 1.82 6.32 -22.45
CA SER A 303 2.48 6.88 -21.27
C SER A 303 2.12 8.36 -21.07
N SER A 304 2.10 9.15 -22.15
CA SER A 304 1.72 10.57 -22.11
C SER A 304 0.25 10.74 -21.70
N MET A 305 -0.65 9.93 -22.26
CA MET A 305 -2.07 9.96 -21.91
C MET A 305 -2.33 9.55 -20.45
N LEU A 306 -1.64 8.53 -19.95
CA LEU A 306 -1.72 8.17 -18.53
C LEU A 306 -1.23 9.33 -17.66
N GLY A 307 -0.09 9.96 -18.01
CA GLY A 307 0.43 11.13 -17.30
C GLY A 307 -0.59 12.26 -17.21
N TYR A 308 -1.22 12.61 -18.34
CA TYR A 308 -2.28 13.61 -18.41
C TYR A 308 -3.46 13.29 -17.49
N VAL A 309 -4.01 12.07 -17.59
CA VAL A 309 -5.15 11.64 -16.75
C VAL A 309 -4.80 11.74 -15.26
N LEU A 310 -3.61 11.32 -14.86
CA LEU A 310 -3.16 11.37 -13.47
C LEU A 310 -3.00 12.81 -12.97
N GLU A 311 -2.47 13.71 -13.81
CA GLU A 311 -2.33 15.13 -13.47
C GLU A 311 -3.69 15.80 -13.28
N GLU A 312 -4.66 15.52 -14.15
CA GLU A 312 -6.01 16.05 -14.01
C GLU A 312 -6.72 15.55 -12.75
N LEU A 313 -6.62 14.26 -12.46
CA LEU A 313 -7.15 13.72 -11.20
C LEU A 313 -6.46 14.35 -9.99
N LYS A 314 -5.15 14.57 -10.06
CA LYS A 314 -4.39 15.24 -8.99
C LYS A 314 -4.86 16.68 -8.81
N ASN A 315 -5.11 17.42 -9.90
CA ASN A 315 -5.65 18.77 -9.87
C ASN A 315 -7.04 18.81 -9.21
N VAL A 316 -7.90 17.83 -9.50
CA VAL A 316 -9.19 17.68 -8.80
C VAL A 316 -9.01 17.52 -7.29
N ALA A 317 -8.03 16.73 -6.84
CA ALA A 317 -7.71 16.58 -5.43
C ALA A 317 -7.18 17.89 -4.80
N ILE A 318 -6.29 18.61 -5.50
CA ILE A 318 -5.72 19.87 -5.03
C ILE A 318 -6.79 20.94 -4.85
N GLU A 319 -7.62 21.16 -5.86
CA GLU A 319 -8.67 22.18 -5.81
C GLU A 319 -9.78 21.82 -4.82
N THR A 320 -10.16 20.54 -4.74
CA THR A 320 -11.14 20.08 -3.74
C THR A 320 -10.62 20.31 -2.32
N ASN A 321 -9.36 19.97 -2.04
CA ASN A 321 -8.78 20.19 -0.71
C ASN A 321 -8.72 21.68 -0.37
N LYS A 322 -8.35 22.53 -1.31
CA LYS A 322 -8.33 23.99 -1.13
C LYS A 322 -9.71 24.52 -0.73
N GLU A 323 -10.74 24.16 -1.50
CA GLU A 323 -12.13 24.55 -1.25
C GLU A 323 -12.61 24.08 0.14
N TRP A 324 -12.35 22.81 0.49
CA TRP A 324 -12.84 22.24 1.74
C TRP A 324 -12.03 22.64 2.96
N ALA A 325 -10.72 22.86 2.82
CA ALA A 325 -9.88 23.39 3.89
C ALA A 325 -10.37 24.78 4.32
N GLU A 326 -10.73 25.64 3.35
CA GLU A 326 -11.33 26.95 3.62
C GLU A 326 -12.66 26.81 4.37
N LYS A 327 -13.58 25.95 3.88
CA LYS A 327 -14.88 25.71 4.52
C LYS A 327 -14.76 25.19 5.96
N LEU A 328 -13.73 24.39 6.24
CA LEU A 328 -13.49 23.78 7.54
C LEU A 328 -12.61 24.64 8.47
N GLY A 329 -12.06 25.74 7.96
CA GLY A 329 -11.16 26.62 8.72
C GLY A 329 -9.82 25.97 9.07
N VAL A 330 -9.34 25.03 8.25
CA VAL A 330 -8.00 24.43 8.37
C VAL A 330 -7.08 24.92 7.26
N LYS A 331 -5.77 24.68 7.41
CA LYS A 331 -4.83 24.97 6.33
C LYS A 331 -5.08 24.05 5.14
N GLN A 332 -4.89 24.57 3.92
CA GLN A 332 -4.72 23.71 2.75
C GLN A 332 -3.56 22.75 3.02
N SER A 333 -3.77 21.48 2.70
CA SER A 333 -2.84 20.42 3.03
C SER A 333 -1.49 20.63 2.33
N ALA A 334 -0.38 20.34 3.00
CA ALA A 334 0.95 20.54 2.43
C ALA A 334 1.30 19.53 1.31
N ALA A 335 0.64 18.37 1.33
CA ALA A 335 0.65 17.33 0.30
C ALA A 335 -0.64 16.50 0.41
N ILE A 336 -1.13 15.99 -0.73
CA ILE A 336 -2.47 15.39 -0.83
C ILE A 336 -2.47 13.97 -1.37
N THR A 337 -1.71 13.65 -2.41
CA THR A 337 -1.84 12.39 -3.16
C THR A 337 -0.68 11.42 -2.90
N CYS A 338 -1.00 10.13 -2.83
CA CYS A 338 -0.04 9.03 -2.70
C CYS A 338 -0.55 7.77 -3.40
N VAL A 339 0.22 6.68 -3.40
CA VAL A 339 -0.33 5.33 -3.66
C VAL A 339 0.09 4.40 -2.55
N LYS A 340 -0.89 3.83 -1.86
CA LYS A 340 -0.70 2.79 -0.85
C LYS A 340 -1.03 1.41 -1.44
N PRO A 341 -0.20 0.38 -1.22
CA PRO A 341 -0.60 -1.00 -1.46
C PRO A 341 -1.54 -1.47 -0.33
N SER A 342 -2.84 -1.24 -0.52
CA SER A 342 -3.84 -1.43 0.52
C SER A 342 -4.36 -2.87 0.57
N GLY A 343 -3.54 -3.80 1.07
CA GLY A 343 -3.86 -5.24 1.07
C GLY A 343 -5.26 -5.60 1.60
N THR A 344 -5.63 -5.21 2.83
CA THR A 344 -6.96 -5.57 3.35
C THR A 344 -8.12 -4.85 2.65
N VAL A 345 -7.96 -3.58 2.31
CA VAL A 345 -9.03 -2.78 1.68
C VAL A 345 -9.28 -3.26 0.26
N SER A 346 -8.21 -3.49 -0.52
CA SER A 346 -8.32 -4.00 -1.88
C SER A 346 -9.00 -5.37 -1.90
N GLN A 347 -8.75 -6.21 -0.90
CA GLN A 347 -9.39 -7.51 -0.78
C GLN A 347 -10.87 -7.42 -0.37
N LEU A 348 -11.25 -6.45 0.47
CA LEU A 348 -12.65 -6.20 0.81
C LEU A 348 -13.47 -5.78 -0.41
N VAL A 349 -12.89 -4.96 -1.28
CA VAL A 349 -13.57 -4.44 -2.46
C VAL A 349 -13.30 -5.24 -3.73
N ASP A 350 -12.52 -6.32 -3.62
CA ASP A 350 -12.00 -7.09 -4.76
C ASP A 350 -11.37 -6.21 -5.85
N SER A 351 -10.22 -5.62 -5.53
CA SER A 351 -9.39 -4.84 -6.46
C SER A 351 -7.92 -5.25 -6.40
N ALA A 352 -7.16 -4.94 -7.44
CA ALA A 352 -5.70 -4.90 -7.38
C ALA A 352 -5.24 -3.94 -6.25
N SER A 353 -4.07 -4.19 -5.65
CA SER A 353 -3.58 -3.48 -4.47
C SER A 353 -2.60 -2.35 -4.85
N GLY A 354 -3.04 -1.10 -4.77
CA GLY A 354 -2.25 0.03 -5.25
C GLY A 354 -1.86 -0.16 -6.71
N ILE A 355 -0.56 -0.03 -7.03
CA ILE A 355 0.03 -0.29 -8.36
C ILE A 355 0.55 -1.73 -8.56
N HIS A 356 0.19 -2.69 -7.70
CA HIS A 356 0.57 -4.09 -7.91
C HIS A 356 -0.39 -4.78 -8.88
N PRO A 357 0.12 -5.56 -9.85
CA PRO A 357 -0.70 -6.41 -10.71
C PRO A 357 -1.55 -7.41 -9.91
N ARG A 358 -2.60 -7.95 -10.53
CA ARG A 358 -3.32 -9.12 -10.03
C ARG A 358 -2.41 -10.35 -10.08
N TYR A 359 -2.73 -11.36 -9.28
CA TYR A 359 -1.95 -12.60 -9.25
C TYR A 359 -2.03 -13.36 -10.58
N SER A 360 -3.23 -13.63 -11.07
CA SER A 360 -3.52 -14.26 -12.38
C SER A 360 -5.00 -14.03 -12.75
N ALA A 361 -5.40 -14.45 -13.95
CA ALA A 361 -6.80 -14.37 -14.40
C ALA A 361 -7.75 -15.19 -13.51
N TYR A 362 -7.32 -16.41 -13.16
CA TYR A 362 -8.02 -17.33 -12.27
C TYR A 362 -7.06 -17.85 -11.20
N TYR A 363 -7.46 -17.73 -9.94
CA TYR A 363 -6.67 -18.23 -8.82
C TYR A 363 -7.55 -18.67 -7.66
N THR A 364 -7.04 -19.59 -6.85
CA THR A 364 -7.58 -19.87 -5.52
C THR A 364 -6.90 -18.95 -4.52
N ARG A 365 -7.70 -18.27 -3.71
CA ARG A 365 -7.23 -17.53 -2.55
C ARG A 365 -7.53 -18.31 -1.28
N THR A 366 -6.52 -18.55 -0.45
CA THR A 366 -6.69 -19.26 0.81
C THR A 366 -6.71 -18.31 2.00
N VAL A 367 -7.61 -18.55 2.96
CA VAL A 367 -7.70 -17.79 4.22
C VAL A 367 -7.58 -18.75 5.38
N ARG A 368 -6.73 -18.42 6.35
CA ARG A 368 -6.56 -19.22 7.57
C ARG A 368 -7.49 -18.72 8.64
N ALA A 369 -8.07 -19.63 9.43
CA ALA A 369 -8.88 -19.28 10.58
C ALA A 369 -8.65 -20.24 11.74
N ASP A 370 -8.69 -19.77 12.98
CA ASP A 370 -8.67 -20.65 14.16
C ASP A 370 -9.91 -21.56 14.14
N LYS A 371 -9.74 -22.87 14.38
CA LYS A 371 -10.87 -23.83 14.38
C LYS A 371 -11.94 -23.50 15.44
N LYS A 372 -11.60 -22.69 16.43
CA LYS A 372 -12.53 -22.25 17.49
C LYS A 372 -13.35 -21.04 17.07
N ASP A 373 -12.96 -20.33 16.02
CA ASP A 373 -13.63 -19.13 15.54
C ASP A 373 -15.09 -19.44 15.12
N PRO A 374 -16.08 -18.62 15.56
CA PRO A 374 -17.49 -18.80 15.21
C PRO A 374 -17.76 -18.81 13.70
N LEU A 375 -17.12 -17.92 12.95
CA LEU A 375 -17.25 -17.82 11.50
C LEU A 375 -16.67 -19.07 10.84
N ALA A 376 -15.48 -19.51 11.25
CA ALA A 376 -14.87 -20.74 10.73
C ALA A 376 -15.77 -21.97 10.94
N LYS A 377 -16.31 -22.16 12.16
CA LYS A 377 -17.23 -23.27 12.45
C LYS A 377 -18.50 -23.23 11.62
N TYR A 378 -19.06 -22.04 11.45
CA TYR A 378 -20.25 -21.86 10.65
C TYR A 378 -19.97 -22.15 9.17
N MET A 379 -18.85 -21.66 8.63
CA MET A 379 -18.42 -21.93 7.25
C MET A 379 -18.21 -23.43 6.99
N VAL A 380 -17.60 -24.16 7.93
CA VAL A 380 -17.49 -25.64 7.82
C VAL A 380 -18.88 -26.28 7.72
N LYS A 381 -19.84 -25.88 8.58
CA LYS A 381 -21.21 -26.40 8.53
C LYS A 381 -21.96 -26.00 7.26
N ALA A 382 -21.74 -24.79 6.78
CA ALA A 382 -22.34 -24.27 5.56
C ALA A 382 -21.79 -24.96 4.30
N GLY A 383 -20.70 -25.73 4.42
CA GLY A 383 -20.16 -26.55 3.32
C GLY A 383 -19.08 -25.86 2.50
N PHE A 384 -18.42 -24.83 3.03
CA PHE A 384 -17.28 -24.21 2.36
C PHE A 384 -16.12 -25.21 2.21
N PRO A 385 -15.39 -25.21 1.08
CA PRO A 385 -14.15 -25.97 0.91
C PRO A 385 -13.14 -25.60 2.01
N VAL A 386 -12.69 -26.62 2.75
CA VAL A 386 -11.84 -26.45 3.93
C VAL A 386 -10.89 -27.64 4.08
N GLU A 387 -9.65 -27.36 4.46
CA GLU A 387 -8.66 -28.35 4.89
C GLU A 387 -7.93 -27.89 6.16
N ASP A 388 -7.17 -28.80 6.76
CA ASP A 388 -6.33 -28.48 7.92
C ASP A 388 -5.03 -27.80 7.48
N ASP A 389 -4.59 -26.78 8.22
CA ASP A 389 -3.30 -26.14 7.96
C ASP A 389 -2.15 -27.14 8.16
N VAL A 390 -1.22 -27.21 7.21
CA VAL A 390 -0.12 -28.17 7.21
C VAL A 390 0.86 -27.93 8.38
N MET A 391 1.00 -26.68 8.82
CA MET A 391 1.90 -26.30 9.91
C MET A 391 1.21 -26.38 11.29
N LYS A 392 -0.11 -26.17 11.32
CA LYS A 392 -0.94 -26.12 12.55
C LYS A 392 -2.25 -26.90 12.40
N PRO A 393 -2.20 -28.21 12.09
CA PRO A 393 -3.39 -28.97 11.71
C PRO A 393 -4.41 -29.09 12.84
N GLU A 394 -3.97 -29.06 14.09
CA GLU A 394 -4.85 -29.20 15.26
C GLU A 394 -5.65 -27.93 15.58
N THR A 395 -5.18 -26.76 15.13
CA THR A 395 -5.72 -25.47 15.59
C THR A 395 -6.22 -24.56 14.48
N THR A 396 -5.86 -24.81 13.22
CA THR A 396 -6.12 -23.87 12.13
C THR A 396 -6.75 -24.58 10.93
N TYR A 397 -7.84 -23.98 10.42
CA TYR A 397 -8.44 -24.31 9.12
C TYR A 397 -7.86 -23.43 8.02
N VAL A 398 -7.86 -23.96 6.80
CA VAL A 398 -7.56 -23.23 5.56
C VAL A 398 -8.80 -23.33 4.67
N PHE A 399 -9.45 -22.19 4.43
CA PHE A 399 -10.56 -22.07 3.49
C PHE A 399 -10.05 -21.63 2.13
N SER A 400 -10.60 -22.20 1.06
CA SER A 400 -10.20 -21.90 -0.31
C SER A 400 -11.33 -21.23 -1.07
N PHE A 401 -11.04 -20.06 -1.65
CA PHE A 401 -12.01 -19.26 -2.40
C PHE A 401 -11.54 -19.13 -3.86
N PRO A 402 -12.31 -19.64 -4.83
CA PRO A 402 -12.02 -19.40 -6.25
C PRO A 402 -12.25 -17.92 -6.60
N MET A 403 -11.28 -17.30 -7.26
CA MET A 403 -11.28 -15.90 -7.65
C MET A 403 -11.11 -15.76 -9.17
N LYS A 404 -11.78 -14.77 -9.74
CA LYS A 404 -11.63 -14.35 -11.14
C LYS A 404 -11.29 -12.86 -11.17
N ALA A 405 -10.18 -12.52 -11.83
CA ALA A 405 -9.81 -11.12 -12.03
C ALA A 405 -10.65 -10.46 -13.15
N PRO A 406 -10.78 -9.12 -13.15
CA PRO A 406 -11.39 -8.38 -14.25
C PRO A 406 -10.68 -8.63 -15.60
N GLU A 407 -11.40 -8.48 -16.71
CA GLU A 407 -10.86 -8.78 -18.05
C GLU A 407 -9.70 -7.86 -18.46
N SER A 408 -9.71 -6.60 -18.03
CA SER A 408 -8.63 -5.64 -18.31
C SER A 408 -7.52 -5.64 -17.26
N ALA A 409 -7.51 -6.61 -16.34
CA ALA A 409 -6.51 -6.66 -15.30
C ALA A 409 -5.14 -7.08 -15.84
N VAL A 410 -4.10 -6.41 -15.34
CA VAL A 410 -2.71 -6.79 -15.59
C VAL A 410 -2.28 -7.80 -14.53
N PHE A 411 -1.57 -8.85 -14.93
CA PHE A 411 -1.11 -9.94 -14.09
C PHE A 411 0.39 -9.86 -13.77
N ARG A 412 0.79 -10.49 -12.66
CA ARG A 412 2.16 -10.43 -12.12
C ARG A 412 3.25 -10.83 -13.12
N ASP A 413 2.94 -11.78 -14.00
CA ASP A 413 3.91 -12.37 -14.94
C ASP A 413 3.99 -11.61 -16.27
N GLU A 414 3.11 -10.64 -16.49
CA GLU A 414 3.04 -9.83 -17.71
C GLU A 414 4.03 -8.67 -17.72
N ARG A 415 4.58 -8.28 -16.55
CA ARG A 415 5.54 -7.16 -16.44
C ARG A 415 6.88 -7.58 -15.91
N ASN A 416 7.92 -7.20 -16.65
CA ASN A 416 9.30 -7.27 -16.14
C ASN A 416 9.56 -6.19 -15.07
N ALA A 417 10.65 -6.34 -14.33
CA ALA A 417 10.97 -5.42 -13.23
C ALA A 417 11.16 -3.96 -13.69
N ILE A 418 11.65 -3.72 -14.92
CA ILE A 418 11.80 -2.36 -15.46
C ILE A 418 10.43 -1.76 -15.77
N GLU A 419 9.51 -2.51 -16.38
CA GLU A 419 8.14 -2.02 -16.63
C GLU A 419 7.40 -1.67 -15.33
N GLN A 420 7.60 -2.46 -14.27
CA GLN A 420 7.07 -2.12 -12.94
C GLN A 420 7.65 -0.79 -12.43
N LEU A 421 8.96 -0.56 -12.62
CA LEU A 421 9.65 0.67 -12.21
C LEU A 421 9.24 1.89 -13.04
N GLU A 422 9.08 1.74 -14.36
CA GLU A 422 8.57 2.81 -15.22
C GLU A 422 7.14 3.19 -14.85
N HIS A 423 6.29 2.19 -14.58
CA HIS A 423 4.92 2.45 -14.12
C HIS A 423 4.91 3.19 -12.76
N TRP A 424 5.75 2.77 -11.82
CA TRP A 424 5.95 3.49 -10.56
C TRP A 424 6.41 4.93 -10.79
N LEU A 425 7.34 5.15 -11.71
CA LEU A 425 7.89 6.48 -12.03
C LEU A 425 6.81 7.40 -12.62
N THR A 426 5.94 6.89 -13.48
CA THR A 426 4.78 7.64 -13.99
C THR A 426 3.88 8.11 -12.84
N TYR A 427 3.50 7.21 -11.91
CA TYR A 427 2.69 7.59 -10.75
C TYR A 427 3.43 8.53 -9.78
N GLN A 428 4.74 8.38 -9.65
CA GLN A 428 5.57 9.28 -8.83
C GLN A 428 5.58 10.71 -9.39
N ARG A 429 5.64 10.85 -10.72
CA ARG A 429 5.76 12.15 -11.39
C ARG A 429 4.42 12.84 -11.56
N HIS A 430 3.39 12.11 -11.97
CA HIS A 430 2.13 12.69 -12.43
C HIS A 430 1.03 12.67 -11.34
N TRP A 431 0.96 11.64 -10.50
CA TRP A 431 -0.07 11.54 -9.45
C TRP A 431 0.41 12.01 -8.08
N CYS A 432 1.53 11.49 -7.58
CA CYS A 432 1.90 11.61 -6.17
C CYS A 432 2.49 12.99 -5.81
N GLU A 433 2.00 13.60 -4.73
CA GLU A 433 2.73 14.63 -3.98
C GLU A 433 3.61 14.01 -2.88
N HIS A 434 3.22 12.84 -2.37
CA HIS A 434 4.05 11.98 -1.56
C HIS A 434 4.80 10.96 -2.44
N LYS A 435 4.65 9.66 -2.16
CA LYS A 435 5.33 8.58 -2.88
C LYS A 435 4.32 7.48 -3.25
N PRO A 436 4.48 6.82 -4.41
CA PRO A 436 3.86 5.53 -4.63
C PRO A 436 4.67 4.47 -3.89
N SER A 437 4.00 3.65 -3.09
CA SER A 437 4.60 2.49 -2.45
C SER A 437 4.44 1.25 -3.31
N VAL A 438 5.54 0.57 -3.61
CA VAL A 438 5.56 -0.63 -4.44
C VAL A 438 6.67 -1.59 -4.07
N THR A 439 6.36 -2.87 -4.20
CA THR A 439 7.33 -3.96 -4.20
C THR A 439 7.57 -4.40 -5.64
N ILE A 440 8.80 -4.24 -6.10
CA ILE A 440 9.26 -4.68 -7.41
C ILE A 440 9.76 -6.11 -7.28
N TYR A 441 9.13 -7.02 -8.01
CA TYR A 441 9.58 -8.41 -8.10
C TYR A 441 10.58 -8.55 -9.23
N VAL A 442 11.80 -9.00 -8.90
CA VAL A 442 12.94 -9.02 -9.82
C VAL A 442 13.33 -10.45 -10.17
N LYS A 443 13.25 -10.82 -11.45
CA LYS A 443 13.73 -12.12 -11.94
C LYS A 443 15.26 -12.17 -11.93
N GLU A 444 15.83 -13.36 -11.83
CA GLU A 444 17.29 -13.52 -11.64
C GLU A 444 18.12 -12.83 -12.74
N ASN A 445 17.65 -12.88 -13.99
CA ASN A 445 18.31 -12.24 -15.14
C ASN A 445 18.11 -10.72 -15.25
N GLU A 446 17.33 -10.11 -14.36
CA GLU A 446 16.97 -8.68 -14.41
C GLU A 446 17.79 -7.81 -13.44
N TRP A 447 18.33 -8.40 -12.37
CA TRP A 447 18.98 -7.67 -11.26
C TRP A 447 20.01 -6.63 -11.68
N MET A 448 20.84 -6.92 -12.69
CA MET A 448 21.84 -5.97 -13.18
C MET A 448 21.20 -4.75 -13.86
N LYS A 449 20.18 -4.97 -14.69
CA LYS A 449 19.47 -3.89 -15.40
C LYS A 449 18.69 -3.03 -14.41
N VAL A 450 18.03 -3.67 -13.45
CA VAL A 450 17.30 -2.99 -12.36
C VAL A 450 18.25 -2.14 -11.53
N GLY A 451 19.42 -2.66 -11.14
CA GLY A 451 20.41 -1.90 -10.38
C GLY A 451 20.89 -0.65 -11.13
N ALA A 452 21.17 -0.76 -12.43
CA ALA A 452 21.53 0.38 -13.26
C ALA A 452 20.39 1.42 -13.32
N TRP A 453 19.17 0.98 -13.57
CA TRP A 453 18.00 1.86 -13.60
C TRP A 453 17.79 2.62 -12.30
N VAL A 454 17.90 1.92 -11.16
CA VAL A 454 17.76 2.51 -9.81
C VAL A 454 18.84 3.55 -9.55
N TYR A 455 20.07 3.29 -9.97
CA TYR A 455 21.15 4.25 -9.85
C TYR A 455 20.90 5.50 -10.72
N ASP A 456 20.41 5.33 -11.94
CA ASP A 456 20.11 6.45 -12.84
C ASP A 456 18.98 7.34 -12.29
N HIS A 457 17.97 6.74 -11.65
CA HIS A 457 16.80 7.43 -11.10
C HIS A 457 16.88 7.69 -9.59
N PHE A 458 18.07 7.60 -8.98
CA PHE A 458 18.24 7.61 -7.52
C PHE A 458 17.65 8.82 -6.81
N ASP A 459 17.61 9.98 -7.48
CA ASP A 459 17.06 11.23 -6.95
C ASP A 459 15.53 11.21 -6.76
N GLU A 460 14.85 10.17 -7.25
CA GLU A 460 13.43 9.93 -7.04
C GLU A 460 13.16 8.73 -6.10
N MET A 461 14.18 7.90 -5.82
CA MET A 461 14.08 6.58 -5.17
C MET A 461 13.72 6.62 -3.68
N SER A 462 12.44 6.58 -3.40
CA SER A 462 11.88 6.27 -2.08
C SER A 462 10.47 5.72 -2.27
N GLY A 463 10.03 4.81 -1.40
CA GLY A 463 8.75 4.11 -1.59
C GLY A 463 8.85 2.84 -2.43
N VAL A 464 10.06 2.40 -2.78
CA VAL A 464 10.30 1.19 -3.57
C VAL A 464 11.04 0.16 -2.74
N SER A 465 10.57 -1.08 -2.76
CA SER A 465 11.26 -2.25 -2.22
C SER A 465 11.50 -3.27 -3.33
N PHE A 466 12.57 -4.07 -3.24
CA PHE A 466 12.88 -5.10 -4.23
C PHE A 466 12.82 -6.46 -3.58
N LEU A 467 12.10 -7.41 -4.19
CA LEU A 467 12.10 -8.80 -3.77
C LEU A 467 12.47 -9.70 -4.95
N PRO A 468 13.21 -10.81 -4.71
CA PRO A 468 13.38 -11.82 -5.74
C PRO A 468 12.02 -12.34 -6.19
N HIS A 469 11.81 -12.43 -7.51
CA HIS A 469 10.69 -13.19 -8.06
C HIS A 469 10.90 -14.67 -7.70
N SER A 470 9.86 -15.30 -7.17
CA SER A 470 9.94 -16.70 -6.73
C SER A 470 8.73 -17.47 -7.23
N ASP A 471 8.99 -18.59 -7.89
CA ASP A 471 7.97 -19.53 -8.36
C ASP A 471 7.63 -20.58 -7.28
N HIS A 472 8.04 -20.36 -6.02
CA HIS A 472 7.85 -21.35 -4.96
C HIS A 472 6.37 -21.54 -4.63
N THR A 473 5.82 -22.65 -5.11
CA THR A 473 4.50 -23.16 -4.73
C THR A 473 4.60 -23.93 -3.42
N TYR A 474 4.28 -23.26 -2.31
CA TYR A 474 4.01 -23.96 -1.06
C TYR A 474 2.61 -24.56 -1.12
N ARG A 475 2.41 -25.73 -0.50
CA ARG A 475 1.15 -26.51 -0.59
C ARG A 475 -0.11 -25.72 -0.26
N GLN A 476 -0.03 -24.75 0.65
CA GLN A 476 -1.12 -23.87 1.08
C GLN A 476 -0.71 -22.42 0.91
N ALA A 477 -0.25 -22.07 -0.29
CA ALA A 477 0.08 -20.70 -0.63
C ALA A 477 -1.19 -19.83 -0.60
N PRO A 478 -1.11 -18.56 -0.11
CA PRO A 478 -2.25 -17.64 -0.07
C PRO A 478 -2.94 -17.43 -1.43
N TYR A 479 -2.17 -17.53 -2.51
CA TYR A 479 -2.64 -17.45 -3.90
C TYR A 479 -2.06 -18.62 -4.68
N GLN A 480 -2.92 -19.29 -5.43
CA GLN A 480 -2.58 -20.44 -6.24
C GLN A 480 -3.25 -20.27 -7.60
N GLU A 481 -2.45 -20.24 -8.67
CA GLU A 481 -2.97 -20.12 -10.03
C GLU A 481 -3.72 -21.40 -10.40
N ILE A 482 -4.88 -21.24 -11.03
CA ILE A 482 -5.72 -22.34 -11.49
C ILE A 482 -6.21 -22.06 -12.91
N THR A 483 -6.59 -23.11 -13.62
CA THR A 483 -7.25 -23.01 -14.93
C THR A 483 -8.70 -22.51 -14.80
N GLU A 484 -9.28 -22.04 -15.90
CA GLU A 484 -10.71 -21.68 -15.94
C GLU A 484 -11.62 -22.88 -15.61
N GLU A 485 -11.25 -24.08 -16.06
CA GLU A 485 -11.98 -25.32 -15.77
C GLU A 485 -11.99 -25.64 -14.27
N GLU A 486 -10.84 -25.51 -13.61
CA GLU A 486 -10.72 -25.66 -12.15
C GLU A 486 -11.46 -24.57 -11.40
N PHE A 487 -11.43 -23.31 -11.88
CA PHE A 487 -12.21 -22.22 -11.31
C PHE A 487 -13.71 -22.54 -11.34
N LEU A 488 -14.24 -22.98 -12.48
CA LEU A 488 -15.65 -23.34 -12.63
C LEU A 488 -16.04 -24.52 -11.73
N ALA A 489 -15.18 -25.55 -11.65
CA ALA A 489 -15.40 -26.68 -10.75
C ALA A 489 -15.38 -26.27 -9.28
N ASN A 490 -14.44 -25.42 -8.87
CA ASN A 490 -14.34 -24.91 -7.50
C ASN A 490 -15.53 -24.01 -7.15
N MET A 491 -16.00 -23.19 -8.10
CA MET A 491 -17.21 -22.37 -7.94
C MET A 491 -18.46 -23.24 -7.75
N GLU A 492 -18.55 -24.40 -8.41
CA GLU A 492 -19.66 -25.35 -8.22
C GLU A 492 -19.61 -26.01 -6.83
N ALA A 493 -18.42 -26.25 -6.29
CA ALA A 493 -18.21 -26.79 -4.95
C ALA A 493 -18.52 -25.79 -3.82
N MET A 494 -18.59 -24.48 -4.12
CA MET A 494 -18.95 -23.47 -3.13
C MET A 494 -20.43 -23.59 -2.73
N PRO A 495 -20.75 -23.43 -1.43
CA PRO A 495 -22.13 -23.45 -1.00
C PRO A 495 -22.91 -22.25 -1.55
N LYS A 496 -24.17 -22.50 -1.92
CA LYS A 496 -25.11 -21.49 -2.43
C LYS A 496 -26.05 -21.06 -1.31
N ASP A 497 -26.51 -19.82 -1.37
CA ASP A 497 -27.55 -19.27 -0.48
C ASP A 497 -27.24 -19.42 1.03
N VAL A 498 -25.98 -19.20 1.41
CA VAL A 498 -25.52 -19.25 2.80
C VAL A 498 -26.25 -18.19 3.64
N ASP A 499 -27.03 -18.64 4.64
CA ASP A 499 -27.76 -17.75 5.55
C ASP A 499 -26.88 -17.24 6.69
N TRP A 500 -26.18 -16.13 6.43
CA TRP A 500 -25.32 -15.48 7.41
C TRP A 500 -26.02 -15.03 8.71
N SER A 501 -27.35 -14.99 8.77
CA SER A 501 -28.06 -14.67 10.02
C SER A 501 -27.85 -15.75 11.10
N LEU A 502 -27.58 -16.99 10.67
CA LEU A 502 -27.28 -18.13 11.55
C LEU A 502 -25.91 -18.02 12.23
N LEU A 503 -25.04 -17.11 11.80
CA LEU A 503 -23.75 -16.87 12.47
C LEU A 503 -23.94 -16.46 13.94
N SER A 504 -25.05 -15.77 14.24
CA SER A 504 -25.43 -15.38 15.60
C SER A 504 -25.62 -16.56 16.56
N GLU A 505 -25.91 -17.77 16.05
CA GLU A 505 -25.99 -19.00 16.86
C GLU A 505 -24.59 -19.48 17.32
N TYR A 506 -23.54 -19.07 16.59
CA TYR A 506 -22.14 -19.43 16.86
C TYR A 506 -21.45 -18.33 17.70
N GLU A 507 -21.74 -17.06 17.43
CA GLU A 507 -21.28 -15.90 18.19
C GLU A 507 -22.09 -15.71 19.49
N ASN A 508 -21.94 -16.65 20.43
CA ASN A 508 -22.60 -16.59 21.74
C ASN A 508 -21.99 -15.53 22.69
N GLU A 509 -20.80 -15.02 22.36
CA GLU A 509 -20.11 -13.95 23.07
C GLU A 509 -19.46 -13.04 22.01
N ASP A 510 -19.45 -11.72 22.24
CA ASP A 510 -18.63 -10.80 21.46
C ASP A 510 -17.15 -11.13 21.72
N ARG A 511 -16.60 -11.93 20.81
CA ARG A 511 -15.19 -12.24 20.69
C ARG A 511 -14.60 -11.52 19.49
N THR A 512 -15.32 -10.54 18.93
CA THR A 512 -14.90 -9.84 17.72
C THR A 512 -13.56 -9.18 18.00
N THR A 513 -12.51 -9.80 17.48
CA THR A 513 -11.23 -9.15 17.28
C THR A 513 -11.44 -8.24 16.09
N SER A 514 -11.56 -6.93 16.31
CA SER A 514 -11.72 -5.93 15.24
C SER A 514 -10.79 -6.28 14.08
N SER A 515 -11.35 -6.46 12.89
CA SER A 515 -10.65 -6.91 11.67
C SER A 515 -9.29 -6.22 11.58
N GLN A 516 -8.23 -7.00 11.66
CA GLN A 516 -6.89 -6.46 11.77
C GLN A 516 -6.43 -6.12 10.33
N THR A 517 -5.94 -4.90 10.08
CA THR A 517 -5.20 -4.55 8.85
C THR A 517 -3.75 -4.99 9.01
N LEU A 518 -3.19 -5.75 8.07
CA LEU A 518 -1.79 -6.16 8.15
C LEU A 518 -0.96 -4.91 7.92
N ALA A 519 -0.09 -4.60 8.88
CA ALA A 519 0.87 -3.52 8.68
C ALA A 519 1.94 -4.03 7.70
N CYS A 520 2.36 -3.16 6.77
CA CYS A 520 3.15 -3.51 5.61
C CYS A 520 4.51 -4.12 5.95
N SER A 521 4.55 -5.45 6.05
CA SER A 521 5.75 -6.26 5.88
C SER A 521 5.79 -6.69 4.41
N GLY A 522 6.92 -6.50 3.73
CA GLY A 522 7.05 -6.82 2.30
C GLY A 522 6.57 -8.24 2.00
N GLY A 523 5.64 -8.38 1.05
CA GLY A 523 5.03 -9.67 0.69
C GLY A 523 4.00 -10.26 1.67
N VAL A 524 3.77 -9.66 2.85
CA VAL A 524 2.85 -10.21 3.88
C VAL A 524 1.49 -9.52 3.87
N CYS A 525 1.33 -8.35 3.23
CA CYS A 525 0.07 -7.58 3.18
C CYS A 525 -1.15 -8.37 2.72
N GLU A 526 -0.94 -9.49 2.02
CA GLU A 526 -1.98 -10.28 1.39
C GLU A 526 -2.37 -11.56 2.16
N VAL A 527 -1.67 -11.88 3.26
CA VAL A 527 -1.95 -13.07 4.11
C VAL A 527 -3.05 -12.76 5.10
N VAL A 528 -4.30 -13.11 4.81
CA VAL A 528 -5.40 -12.87 5.77
C VAL A 528 -5.53 -14.05 6.73
N ASP A 529 -5.33 -13.79 8.02
CA ASP A 529 -5.72 -14.66 9.13
C ASP A 529 -7.02 -14.09 9.73
N LEU A 530 -8.07 -14.92 9.83
CA LEU A 530 -9.36 -14.61 10.46
C LEU A 530 -9.37 -15.00 11.93
#